data_AF-A0A0B1R6P9-F1
#
_entry.id   AF-A0A0B1R6P9-F1
#
_cell.length_a   1.000
_cell.length_b   1.000
_cell.length_c   1.000
_cell.angle_alpha   90.00
_cell.angle_beta   90.00
_cell.angle_gamma   90.00
#
_symmetry.space_group_name_H-M   'P 1'
#
loop_
_entity.id
_entity.type
_entity.pdbx_description
1 polymer ?
#
loop_
_entity_poly.entity_id
_entity_poly.type
_entity_poly.pdbx_seq_one_letter_code
_entity_poly.pdbx_strand_id
1 'polypeptide(L)' 'MTIRCSHCGCVKFFFTLPKRENNSAPRHHGACCAGCGKPINQQDLHPPLVTYDEWTASRAE' A
#
# COMPACT_ATOMS: atom_id res chain seq x y z
N MET A 1 -9.46 3.85 2.25
CA MET A 1 -8.14 3.77 1.59
C MET A 1 -7.77 2.31 1.48
N THR A 2 -7.30 1.85 0.33
CA THR A 2 -6.81 0.47 0.14
C THR A 2 -5.37 0.51 -0.34
N ILE A 3 -4.53 -0.39 0.17
CA ILE A 3 -3.14 -0.50 -0.28
C ILE A 3 -3.09 -1.55 -1.40
N ARG A 4 -2.54 -1.19 -2.56
CA ARG A 4 -2.32 -2.09 -3.68
C ARG A 4 -0.99 -1.76 -4.35
N CYS A 5 -0.17 -2.78 -4.60
CA CYS A 5 1.11 -2.58 -5.25
C CYS A 5 0.90 -2.01 -6.67
N SER A 6 1.37 -0.79 -6.90
CA SER A 6 1.36 -0.10 -8.18
C SER A 6 2.14 -0.80 -9.30
N HIS A 7 3.06 -1.71 -8.96
CA HIS A 7 3.88 -2.43 -9.94
C HIS A 7 3.22 -3.74 -10.42
N CYS A 8 2.69 -4.56 -9.50
CA CYS A 8 2.14 -5.89 -9.84
C CYS A 8 0.68 -6.09 -9.47
N GLY A 9 0.03 -5.09 -8.87
CA GLY A 9 -1.37 -5.15 -8.45
C GLY A 9 -1.65 -6.01 -7.21
N CYS A 10 -0.63 -6.58 -6.57
CA CYS A 10 -0.80 -7.43 -5.37
C CYS A 10 -1.33 -6.62 -4.17
N VAL A 11 -2.20 -7.26 -3.39
CA VAL A 11 -2.82 -6.70 -2.17
C VAL A 11 -2.29 -7.33 -0.88
N LYS A 12 -1.26 -8.18 -0.99
CA LYS A 12 -0.62 -8.86 0.15
C LYS A 12 0.77 -8.27 0.38
N PHE A 13 1.13 -8.10 1.65
CA PHE A 13 2.35 -7.45 2.07
C PHE A 13 3.00 -8.20 3.23
N PHE A 14 4.32 -8.06 3.39
CA PHE A 14 5.05 -8.52 4.56
C PHE A 14 5.93 -7.39 5.10
N PHE A 15 6.17 -7.38 6.41
CA PHE A 15 7.03 -6.37 7.04
C PHE A 15 8.48 -6.84 7.04
N THR A 16 9.39 -5.97 6.60
CA THR A 16 10.82 -6.19 6.77
C THR A 16 11.21 -5.79 8.19
N LEU A 17 11.74 -6.75 8.96
CA LEU A 17 12.35 -6.46 10.26
C LEU A 17 13.78 -5.94 10.05
N PRO A 18 14.26 -5.02 10.91
CA PRO A 18 15.65 -4.60 10.87
C PRO A 18 16.55 -5.81 11.19
N LYS A 19 17.25 -6.33 10.18
CA LYS A 19 18.32 -7.31 10.41
C LYS A 19 19.46 -6.58 11.10
N ARG A 20 19.79 -6.99 12.32
CA ARG A 20 20.85 -6.41 13.15
C ARG A 20 22.27 -6.65 12.62
N GLU A 21 22.43 -7.38 11.51
CA GLU A 21 23.75 -7.80 11.06
C GLU A 21 23.85 -7.84 9.53
N ASN A 22 24.84 -7.07 9.06
CA ASN A 22 25.56 -7.13 7.80
C ASN A 22 24.83 -6.97 6.45
N ASN A 23 25.20 -5.87 5.80
CA ASN A 23 25.53 -5.72 4.38
C ASN A 23 24.45 -5.96 3.30
N SER A 24 24.30 -4.95 2.44
CA SER A 24 23.75 -5.01 1.07
C SER A 24 22.23 -5.04 0.85
N ALA A 25 21.39 -5.26 1.88
CA ALA A 25 19.93 -5.20 1.68
C ALA A 25 19.43 -3.74 1.64
N PRO A 26 18.43 -3.42 0.79
CA PRO A 26 17.88 -2.07 0.70
C PRO A 26 17.39 -1.62 2.09
N ARG A 27 17.78 -0.40 2.49
CA ARG A 27 17.47 0.25 3.78
C ARG A 27 15.98 0.60 3.95
N HIS A 28 15.08 -0.21 3.37
CA HIS A 28 13.65 0.00 3.51
C HIS A 28 13.15 -0.70 4.77
N HIS A 29 12.82 0.11 5.77
CA HIS A 29 12.08 -0.32 6.95
C HIS A 29 10.60 -0.16 6.65
N GLY A 30 9.85 -1.26 6.56
CA GLY A 30 8.40 -1.18 6.37
C GLY A 30 7.80 -2.35 5.62
N ALA A 31 6.61 -2.14 5.06
CA ALA A 31 5.93 -3.15 4.27
C ALA A 31 6.55 -3.28 2.87
N CYS A 32 6.67 -4.51 2.40
CA CYS A 32 7.03 -4.86 1.03
C CYS A 32 5.92 -5.69 0.40
N CYS A 33 5.76 -5.56 -0.91
CA CYS A 33 4.84 -6.36 -1.70
C CYS A 33 5.20 -7.85 -1.65
N ALA A 34 4.25 -8.71 -1.30
CA ALA A 34 4.46 -10.17 -1.27
C ALA A 34 4.55 -10.80 -2.67
N GLY A 35 4.13 -10.09 -3.72
CA GLY A 35 4.20 -10.56 -5.11
C GLY A 35 5.52 -10.25 -5.80
N CYS A 36 5.98 -8.99 -5.74
CA CYS A 36 7.17 -8.53 -6.47
C CYS A 36 8.32 -8.04 -5.57
N GLY A 37 8.16 -8.08 -4.25
CA GLY A 37 9.20 -7.64 -3.30
C GLY A 37 9.43 -6.12 -3.25
N LYS A 38 8.74 -5.34 -4.09
CA LYS A 38 8.85 -3.87 -4.10
C LYS A 38 8.46 -3.29 -2.73
N PRO A 39 9.25 -2.35 -2.17
CA PRO A 39 8.86 -1.49 -1.05
C PRO A 39 7.53 -0.77 -1.29
N ILE A 40 6.61 -0.86 -0.32
CA ILE A 40 5.34 -0.12 -0.37
C ILE A 40 5.60 1.35 -0.04
N ASN A 41 5.05 2.24 -0.85
CA ASN A 41 5.16 3.69 -0.71
C ASN A 41 3.81 4.41 -0.93
N GLN A 42 3.80 5.73 -0.88
CA GLN A 42 2.57 6.54 -0.98
C GLN A 42 1.79 6.33 -2.29
N GLN A 43 2.45 5.95 -3.39
CA GLN A 43 1.78 5.66 -4.68
C GLN A 43 0.95 4.37 -4.64
N ASP A 44 1.18 3.50 -3.67
CA ASP A 44 0.44 2.25 -3.49
C ASP A 44 -0.86 2.47 -2.68
N LEU A 45 -1.14 3.71 -2.24
CA LEU A 45 -2.37 4.10 -1.55
C LEU A 45 -3.45 4.51 -2.56
N HIS A 46 -4.55 3.77 -2.59
CA HIS A 46 -5.71 4.09 -3.40
C HIS A 46 -6.82 4.71 -2.54
N PRO A 47 -7.51 5.74 -3.07
CA PRO A 47 -8.70 6.28 -2.43
C PRO A 47 -9.73 5.16 -2.21
N PRO A 48 -10.52 5.22 -1.11
CA PRO A 48 -11.69 4.35 -1.04
C PRO A 48 -12.53 4.58 -2.30
N LEU A 49 -13.04 3.49 -2.88
CA LEU A 49 -14.05 3.58 -3.92
C LEU A 49 -15.29 4.17 -3.25
N VAL A 50 -15.43 5.49 -3.31
CA VAL A 50 -16.68 6.16 -2.96
C VAL A 50 -17.63 5.76 -4.09
N THR A 51 -18.52 4.82 -3.81
CA THR A 51 -19.69 4.63 -4.67
C THR A 51 -20.41 5.97 -4.68
N TYR A 52 -20.54 6.56 -5.87
CA TYR A 52 -21.04 7.92 -6.07
C TYR A 52 -22.43 8.19 -5.47
N ASP A 53 -23.17 7.15 -5.07
CA ASP A 53 -24.49 7.22 -4.45
C ASP A 53 -24.54 8.00 -3.13
N GLU A 54 -23.45 8.03 -2.34
CA GLU A 54 -23.51 8.59 -0.99
C GLU A 54 -23.30 10.12 -0.94
N TRP A 55 -22.67 10.71 -1.96
CA TRP A 55 -22.40 12.16 -2.01
C TRP A 55 -23.63 12.97 -2.44
N THR A 56 -24.51 12.40 -3.27
CA THR A 56 -25.74 13.08 -3.72
C THR A 56 -26.83 13.11 -2.65
N ALA A 57 -26.78 12.23 -1.65
CA ALA A 57 -27.76 12.19 -0.56
C ALA A 57 -27.54 13.30 0.49
N SER A 58 -26.29 13.72 0.75
CA SER A 58 -25.96 14.72 1.78
C SER A 58 -26.20 16.20 1.40
N ARG A 59 -26.67 16.50 0.18
CA ARG A 59 -26.91 17.88 -0.28
C ARG A 59 -28.39 18.23 -0.48
N ALA A 60 -29.31 17.35 -0.08
CA ALA A 60 -30.74 17.54 -0.25
C ALA A 60 -31.45 18.05 1.02
N GLU A 61 -30.72 18.50 2.05
CA GLU A 61 -31.27 19.07 3.29
C GLU A 61 -31.11 20.59 3.36
#